data_AF-X1DUD2-F1
#
_entry.id   AF-X1DUD2-F1
#
_cell.length_a   1.000
_cell.length_b   1.000
_cell.length_c   1.000
_cell.angle_alpha   90.00
_cell.angle_beta   90.00
_cell.angle_gamma   90.00
#
_symmetry.space_group_name_H-M   'P 1'
#
loop_
_entity.id
_entity.type
_entity.pdbx_description
1 polymer ?
#
loop_
_entity_poly.entity_id
_entity_poly.type
_entity_poly.pdbx_seq_one_letter_code
_entity_poly.pdbx_strand_id
1 'polypeptide(L)'
;LIILSVTDPPHGTATTDSNYTYYTPDLNYNGYDSFTYTISDGNGGTDSAIVNITVTPQNDNPVANDDYVSAIEDSINNQYDVLTNDDDIDGDSLIILSVTDPINGSAS
;
A
#
# COMPACT_ATOMS: atom_id res chain seq x y z
N LEU A 1 12.13 -12.57 32.50
CA LEU A 1 11.11 -12.58 31.43
C LEU A 1 11.81 -12.15 30.16
N ILE A 2 11.89 -13.03 29.17
CA ILE A 2 12.43 -12.74 27.83
C ILE A 2 11.45 -13.26 26.79
N ILE A 3 11.41 -12.65 25.61
CA ILE A 3 10.67 -13.20 24.46
C ILE A 3 11.57 -14.21 23.76
N LEU A 4 11.04 -15.41 23.53
CA LEU A 4 11.78 -16.54 22.99
C LEU A 4 11.53 -16.71 21.48
N SER A 5 10.32 -16.47 21.02
CA SER A 5 9.94 -16.61 19.62
C SER A 5 8.67 -15.82 19.29
N VAL A 6 8.50 -15.56 18.00
CA VAL A 6 7.31 -14.97 17.39
C VAL A 6 7.00 -15.70 16.08
N THR A 7 5.72 -15.81 15.71
CA THR A 7 5.28 -16.35 14.41
C THR A 7 5.06 -15.22 13.41
N ASP A 8 5.27 -15.47 12.13
CA ASP A 8 4.82 -14.51 11.12
C ASP A 8 3.29 -14.47 11.06
N PRO A 9 2.71 -13.25 10.99
CA PRO A 9 1.29 -13.07 10.76
C PRO A 9 0.92 -13.29 9.28
N PRO A 10 -0.37 -13.48 8.95
CA PRO A 10 -0.83 -13.60 7.56
C PRO A 10 -0.51 -12.41 6.64
N HIS A 11 -0.46 -11.18 7.16
CA HIS A 11 -0.35 -9.95 6.37
C HIS A 11 0.76 -9.01 6.87
N GLY A 12 1.93 -9.59 7.08
CA GLY A 12 3.13 -8.85 7.43
C GLY A 12 4.22 -9.75 7.96
N THR A 13 5.16 -9.13 8.66
CA THR A 13 6.25 -9.83 9.35
C THR A 13 6.28 -9.44 10.81
N ALA A 14 6.59 -10.40 11.68
CA ALA A 14 6.79 -10.14 13.09
C ALA A 14 8.19 -10.59 13.50
N THR A 15 8.91 -9.69 14.18
CA THR A 15 10.23 -9.98 14.73
C THR A 15 10.24 -9.67 16.21
N THR A 16 11.23 -10.19 16.93
CA THR A 16 11.37 -9.95 18.36
C THR A 16 12.82 -9.70 18.71
N ASP A 17 13.04 -8.81 19.67
CA ASP A 17 14.24 -8.83 20.50
C ASP A 17 13.88 -9.40 21.88
N SER A 18 14.83 -9.39 22.83
CA SER A 18 14.63 -9.95 24.17
C SER A 18 13.41 -9.39 24.92
N ASN A 19 12.96 -8.16 24.62
CA ASN A 19 11.94 -7.43 25.37
C ASN A 19 10.78 -6.89 24.51
N TYR A 20 10.97 -6.74 23.20
CA TYR A 20 10.00 -6.13 22.29
C TYR A 20 9.68 -7.06 21.12
N THR A 21 8.42 -6.99 20.69
CA THR A 21 8.02 -7.48 19.36
C THR A 21 7.83 -6.29 18.43
N TYR A 22 8.18 -6.49 17.17
CA TYR A 22 8.04 -5.51 16.10
C TYR A 22 7.20 -6.13 14.99
N TYR A 23 6.20 -5.38 14.52
CA TYR A 23 5.34 -5.77 13.43
C TYR A 23 5.49 -4.79 12.28
N THR A 24 5.59 -5.31 11.06
CA THR A 24 5.55 -4.53 9.83
C THR A 24 4.47 -5.14 8.94
N PRO A 25 3.35 -4.43 8.65
CA PRO A 25 2.32 -4.94 7.76
C PRO A 25 2.86 -5.07 6.33
N ASP A 26 2.20 -5.91 5.53
CA ASP A 26 2.44 -5.94 4.09
C ASP A 26 2.10 -4.58 3.46
N LEU A 27 2.81 -4.26 2.37
CA LEU A 27 2.57 -3.03 1.63
C LEU A 27 1.11 -2.98 1.13
N ASN A 28 0.45 -1.84 1.33
CA ASN A 28 -0.95 -1.58 0.94
C ASN A 28 -1.99 -2.51 1.60
N TYR A 29 -1.63 -3.17 2.71
CA TYR A 29 -2.58 -3.94 3.49
C TYR A 29 -3.26 -3.08 4.55
N ASN A 30 -4.59 -3.17 4.63
CA ASN A 30 -5.39 -2.67 5.74
C ASN A 30 -6.39 -3.75 6.19
N GLY A 31 -6.59 -3.91 7.49
CA GLY A 31 -7.43 -4.97 8.02
C GLY A 31 -6.98 -5.50 9.38
N TYR A 32 -7.50 -6.69 9.71
CA TYR A 32 -7.15 -7.39 10.95
C TYR A 32 -6.02 -8.37 10.71
N ASP A 33 -5.03 -8.32 11.61
CA ASP A 33 -3.91 -9.25 11.57
C ASP A 33 -3.59 -9.78 12.97
N SER A 34 -2.82 -10.86 13.07
CA SER A 34 -2.43 -11.40 14.36
C SER A 34 -1.19 -12.28 14.29
N PHE A 35 -0.40 -12.27 15.37
CA PHE A 35 0.70 -13.21 15.57
C PHE A 35 0.72 -13.74 17.00
N THR A 36 1.42 -14.86 17.21
CA THR A 36 1.69 -15.41 18.54
C THR A 36 3.13 -15.13 18.96
N TYR A 37 3.34 -14.91 20.26
CA TYR A 37 4.67 -14.82 20.86
C TYR A 37 4.77 -15.75 22.06
N THR A 38 5.98 -16.20 22.37
CA THR A 38 6.27 -17.04 23.53
C THR A 38 7.29 -16.36 24.42
N ILE A 39 6.98 -16.28 25.72
CA ILE A 39 7.87 -15.75 26.76
C ILE A 39 8.50 -16.87 27.59
N SER A 40 9.65 -16.61 28.18
CA SER A 40 10.29 -17.47 29.18
C SER A 40 10.63 -16.71 30.45
N ASP A 41 10.52 -17.39 31.59
CA ASP A 41 10.99 -16.89 32.88
C ASP A 41 12.52 -17.01 33.07
N GLY A 42 13.22 -17.70 32.16
CA GLY A 42 14.66 -17.97 32.23
C GLY A 42 15.05 -19.11 33.18
N ASN A 43 14.09 -19.76 33.81
CA ASN A 43 14.26 -20.88 34.75
C ASN A 43 13.55 -22.16 34.28
N GLY A 44 13.17 -22.22 33.00
CA GLY A 44 12.53 -23.38 32.36
C GLY A 44 11.01 -23.26 32.19
N GLY A 45 10.39 -22.19 32.68
CA GLY A 45 8.99 -21.87 32.41
C GLY A 45 8.83 -21.09 31.10
N THR A 46 7.77 -21.41 30.35
CA THR A 46 7.36 -20.68 29.15
C THR A 46 5.85 -20.52 29.08
N ASP A 47 5.37 -19.46 28.45
CA ASP A 47 3.95 -19.23 28.16
C ASP A 47 3.79 -18.48 26.83
N SER A 48 2.63 -18.59 26.18
CA SER A 48 2.38 -17.99 24.87
C SER A 48 1.10 -17.15 24.86
N ALA A 49 1.11 -16.08 24.06
CA ALA A 49 -0.04 -15.20 23.90
C ALA A 49 -0.18 -14.72 22.44
N ILE A 50 -1.37 -14.23 22.11
CA ILE A 50 -1.71 -13.66 20.80
C ILE A 50 -1.70 -12.14 20.88
N VAL A 51 -1.09 -11.49 19.89
CA VAL A 51 -1.25 -10.06 19.62
C VAL A 51 -2.25 -9.91 18.48
N ASN A 52 -3.33 -9.17 18.72
CA ASN A 52 -4.32 -8.82 17.70
C ASN A 52 -4.05 -7.39 17.23
N ILE A 53 -3.99 -7.19 15.91
CA ILE A 53 -3.62 -5.94 15.26
C ILE A 53 -4.78 -5.46 14.39
N THR A 54 -4.98 -4.15 14.34
CA THR A 54 -5.85 -3.50 13.34
C THR A 54 -4.99 -2.52 12.56
N VAL A 55 -4.76 -2.82 11.29
CA VAL A 55 -4.04 -1.96 10.35
C VAL A 55 -5.04 -1.00 9.73
N THR A 56 -4.89 0.29 10.04
CA THR A 56 -5.77 1.35 9.54
C THR A 56 -5.34 1.77 8.14
N PRO A 57 -6.27 1.94 7.19
CA PRO A 57 -5.93 2.42 5.86
C PRO A 57 -5.39 3.86 5.92
N GLN A 58 -4.48 4.18 5.00
CA GLN A 58 -4.01 5.53 4.72
C GLN A 58 -4.12 5.74 3.22
N ASN A 59 -4.70 6.86 2.81
CA ASN A 59 -4.84 7.20 1.39
C ASN A 59 -3.47 7.33 0.72
N ASP A 60 -3.30 6.62 -0.36
CA ASP A 60 -2.18 6.71 -1.27
C ASP A 60 -2.49 7.72 -2.39
N ASN A 61 -1.44 8.21 -3.06
CA ASN A 61 -1.63 9.14 -4.17
C ASN A 61 -1.85 8.36 -5.48
N PRO A 62 -2.60 8.93 -6.43
CA PRO A 62 -2.70 8.36 -7.76
C PRO A 62 -1.36 8.42 -8.50
N VAL A 63 -1.15 7.47 -9.39
CA VAL A 63 0.01 7.37 -10.27
C VAL A 63 -0.45 7.55 -11.71
N ALA A 64 -0.03 8.66 -12.32
CA ALA A 64 -0.26 8.93 -13.73
C ALA A 64 0.81 8.26 -14.60
N ASN A 65 0.40 7.60 -15.69
CA ASN A 65 1.27 6.92 -16.63
C ASN A 65 1.23 7.61 -18.01
N ASP A 66 2.40 7.78 -18.64
CA ASP A 66 2.50 8.50 -19.92
C ASP A 66 1.66 7.86 -21.04
N ASP A 67 0.86 8.69 -21.73
CA ASP A 67 0.09 8.31 -22.90
C ASP A 67 0.79 8.58 -24.22
N TYR A 68 0.55 7.72 -25.21
CA TYR A 68 1.04 7.85 -26.56
C TYR A 68 -0.11 7.75 -27.55
N VAL A 69 -0.44 8.87 -28.20
CA VAL A 69 -1.55 8.98 -29.15
C VAL A 69 -1.11 9.66 -30.44
N SER A 70 -1.86 9.43 -31.51
CA SER A 70 -1.66 10.08 -32.81
C SER A 70 -2.96 10.73 -33.29
N ALA A 71 -2.86 11.94 -33.82
CA ALA A 71 -3.96 12.65 -34.47
C ALA A 71 -3.73 12.71 -35.99
N ILE A 72 -4.82 12.81 -36.75
CA ILE A 72 -4.77 13.20 -38.17
C ILE A 72 -4.56 14.72 -38.21
N GLU A 73 -3.75 15.21 -39.14
CA GLU A 73 -3.61 16.66 -39.32
C GLU A 73 -4.96 17.32 -39.60
N ASP A 74 -5.16 18.51 -39.04
CA ASP A 74 -6.39 19.31 -39.15
C ASP A 74 -7.66 18.69 -38.54
N SER A 75 -7.57 17.55 -37.84
CA SER A 75 -8.71 17.03 -37.09
C SER A 75 -8.99 17.87 -35.84
N ILE A 76 -10.27 18.08 -35.54
CA ILE A 76 -10.73 18.88 -34.39
C ILE A 76 -11.26 17.98 -33.28
N ASN A 77 -11.08 18.39 -32.02
CA ASN A 77 -11.63 17.73 -30.83
C ASN A 77 -11.33 16.22 -30.74
N ASN A 78 -10.07 15.83 -31.00
CA ASN A 78 -9.64 14.46 -30.80
C ASN A 78 -9.76 14.10 -29.31
N GLN A 79 -10.51 13.04 -29.01
CA GLN A 79 -10.70 12.57 -27.64
C GLN A 79 -9.72 11.43 -27.35
N TYR A 80 -9.06 11.51 -26.20
CA TYR A 80 -8.19 10.46 -25.69
C TYR A 80 -8.55 10.20 -24.23
N ASP A 81 -8.60 8.93 -23.86
CA ASP A 81 -8.84 8.51 -22.48
C ASP A 81 -7.47 8.33 -21.80
N VAL A 82 -7.06 9.36 -21.07
CA VAL A 82 -5.75 9.43 -20.39
C VAL A 82 -5.79 8.82 -18.98
N LEU A 83 -6.95 8.38 -18.51
CA LEU A 83 -7.08 7.77 -17.17
C LEU A 83 -7.04 6.24 -17.23
N THR A 84 -7.08 5.65 -18.42
CA THR A 84 -7.22 4.19 -18.59
C THR A 84 -6.01 3.40 -18.11
N ASN A 85 -4.83 4.01 -18.17
CA ASN A 85 -3.54 3.46 -17.75
C ASN A 85 -3.08 4.02 -16.39
N ASP A 86 -3.83 4.91 -15.77
CA ASP A 86 -3.50 5.49 -14.47
C ASP A 86 -4.02 4.58 -13.34
N ASP A 87 -3.30 4.54 -12.23
CA ASP A 87 -3.59 3.64 -11.12
C ASP A 87 -3.70 4.41 -9.79
N ASP A 88 -4.61 3.95 -8.94
CA ASP A 88 -4.67 4.30 -7.53
C ASP A 88 -4.81 3.01 -6.71
N ILE A 89 -3.94 2.85 -5.72
CA ILE A 89 -3.83 1.60 -4.97
C ILE A 89 -5.00 1.38 -4.00
N ASP A 90 -5.66 2.45 -3.56
CA ASP A 90 -6.91 2.37 -2.78
C ASP A 90 -8.13 2.13 -3.68
N GLY A 91 -7.97 2.27 -5.00
CA GLY A 91 -9.03 2.13 -6.00
C GLY A 91 -9.93 3.37 -6.05
N ASP A 92 -9.43 4.52 -5.62
CA ASP A 92 -10.16 5.78 -5.71
C ASP A 92 -10.41 6.18 -7.17
N SER A 93 -11.53 6.85 -7.41
CA SER A 93 -11.86 7.36 -8.75
C SER A 93 -10.95 8.54 -9.11
N LEU A 94 -10.27 8.42 -10.26
CA LEU A 94 -9.38 9.45 -10.77
C LEU A 94 -10.12 10.56 -11.51
N ILE A 95 -9.63 11.80 -11.37
CA ILE A 95 -10.13 12.97 -12.09
C ILE A 95 -8.98 13.81 -12.63
N ILE A 96 -9.17 14.38 -13.82
CA ILE A 96 -8.22 15.32 -14.42
C ILE A 96 -8.45 16.70 -13.79
N LEU A 97 -7.40 17.26 -13.17
CA LEU A 97 -7.46 18.59 -12.53
C LEU A 97 -6.98 19.71 -13.45
N SER A 98 -6.02 19.42 -14.33
CA SER A 98 -5.47 20.38 -15.27
C SER A 98 -4.81 19.68 -16.44
N VAL A 99 -4.71 20.42 -17.54
CA VAL A 99 -3.94 20.07 -18.74
C VAL A 99 -3.10 21.26 -19.15
N THR A 100 -2.03 21.01 -19.89
CA THR A 100 -1.20 22.05 -20.48
C THR A 100 -1.29 21.98 -21.99
N ASP A 101 -1.30 23.14 -22.65
CA ASP A 101 -1.28 23.18 -24.10
C ASP A 101 0.03 22.59 -24.66
N PRO A 102 -0.04 21.78 -25.73
CA PRO A 102 1.13 21.38 -26.48
C PRO A 102 1.70 22.57 -27.27
N ILE A 103 2.94 22.45 -27.74
CA ILE A 103 3.63 23.52 -28.49
C ILE A 103 2.84 23.99 -29.73
N ASN A 104 2.11 23.08 -30.39
CA ASN A 104 1.39 23.34 -31.64
C ASN A 104 -0.11 23.00 -31.54
N GLY A 105 -0.80 23.47 -30.51
CA GLY A 105 -2.23 23.23 -30.36
C GLY A 105 -2.76 23.66 -29.00
N SER A 106 -3.92 23.10 -28.62
CA SER A 106 -4.52 23.31 -27.31
C SER A 106 -5.03 22.00 -26.72
N ALA A 107 -5.07 21.89 -25.39
CA ALA A 107 -5.70 20.81 -24.65
C ALA A 107 -6.71 21.38 -23.63
N SER A 108 -7.83 20.70 -23.43
CA SER A 108 -8.89 21.11 -22.49
C SER A 108 -9.63 19.93 -21.90
#